data_AF-A0A428T3Y2-F1
#
_entry.id   AF-A0A428T3Y2-F1
#
_cell.length_a   1.000
_cell.length_b   1.000
_cell.length_c   1.000
_cell.angle_alpha   90.00
_cell.angle_beta   90.00
_cell.angle_gamma   90.00
#
_symmetry.space_group_name_H-M   'P 1'
#
loop_
_entity.id
_entity.type
_entity.pdbx_description
1 polymer ?
#
loop_
_entity_poly.entity_id
_entity_poly.type
_entity_poly.pdbx_seq_one_letter_code
_entity_poly.pdbx_strand_id
1 'polypeptide(L)'
;MVERVRNPRRARHSIHDVAPKPSADTNEQMGMHRDGNRWNLPKDVVEERRKVFWECNSADIFQAHCFSRPSAINPEHCDTAFPSEPVRPNGEKSYSILRFELSQLSSEILNMAMKVRRPAYSEVTDLDLRLSEFERDIPYSLRCRAALLATPSRYPQLETAISASPEPSRMSLTISFRQTNLALNVSETIINLHRPYYARVLHDANHGESIYKPSFYIVIERCAIMISIVTDIHTRFPAVATRQWNFWYHVFGSALCLGTLVLRDPGNVMANFALTQIDAALSLFTSLLQHGAHPPRYKRNLQWLLNLRTRALSKISSVSALQRDDDGDREDDEDIEFLGWRTRLIERAGKGHQKTVRTIRLSETPSVSPNMNVTTAPLNSFNSQGQVGLSDMANSNPSLPVVNLDSTNELLHDFWDPVLLQDVFGPSQDHQSSYF
;
A
#
# COMPACT_ATOMS: atom_id res chain seq x y z
N MET A 1 -13.66 -22.66 60.73
CA MET A 1 -13.51 -23.44 59.49
C MET A 1 -14.44 -22.85 58.43
N VAL A 2 -14.01 -21.80 57.72
CA VAL A 2 -14.54 -21.42 56.40
C VAL A 2 -13.41 -20.72 55.65
N GLU A 3 -12.95 -21.38 54.61
CA GLU A 3 -11.89 -21.01 53.70
C GLU A 3 -12.46 -20.03 52.64
N ARG A 4 -11.90 -18.82 52.51
CA ARG A 4 -12.19 -17.92 51.38
C ARG A 4 -11.05 -18.01 50.36
N VAL A 5 -11.33 -18.75 49.29
CA VAL A 5 -10.53 -18.85 48.07
C VAL A 5 -10.30 -17.45 47.47
N ARG A 6 -9.02 -17.03 47.39
CA ARG A 6 -8.60 -15.83 46.63
C ARG A 6 -8.65 -16.12 45.14
N ASN A 7 -9.47 -15.38 44.39
CA ASN A 7 -9.56 -15.43 42.93
C ASN A 7 -8.46 -14.55 42.28
N PRO A 8 -7.50 -15.08 41.51
CA PRO A 8 -6.36 -14.34 40.97
C PRO A 8 -6.67 -13.66 39.62
N ARG A 9 -7.79 -12.95 39.50
CA ARG A 9 -8.18 -12.23 38.27
C ARG A 9 -8.17 -10.70 38.37
N ARG A 10 -7.64 -10.12 39.45
CA ARG A 10 -7.64 -8.65 39.66
C ARG A 10 -6.27 -7.98 39.70
N ALA A 11 -5.24 -8.62 39.13
CA ALA A 11 -3.87 -8.10 39.07
C ALA A 11 -3.30 -7.99 37.64
N ARG A 12 -4.13 -7.64 36.64
CA ARG A 12 -3.69 -7.36 35.26
C ARG A 12 -4.12 -5.99 34.70
N HIS A 13 -4.67 -5.11 35.53
CA HIS A 13 -5.14 -3.78 35.08
C HIS A 13 -4.34 -2.62 35.69
N SER A 14 -3.08 -2.84 36.12
CA SER A 14 -2.28 -1.77 36.73
C SER A 14 -0.78 -1.86 36.42
N ILE A 15 -0.40 -2.20 35.18
CA ILE A 15 0.98 -2.05 34.68
C ILE A 15 0.98 -1.46 33.24
N HIS A 16 -0.05 -0.71 32.86
CA HIS A 16 -0.08 -0.01 31.56
C HIS A 16 0.14 1.51 31.65
N ASP A 17 0.31 2.05 32.86
CA ASP A 17 0.81 3.41 33.06
C ASP A 17 2.28 3.34 33.45
N VAL A 18 3.16 3.44 32.46
CA VAL A 18 4.41 4.25 32.46
C VAL A 18 5.04 4.06 31.06
N ALA A 19 5.26 5.20 30.38
CA ALA A 19 5.79 5.42 29.03
C ALA A 19 4.77 5.31 27.88
N PRO A 20 4.21 6.45 27.39
CA PRO A 20 3.54 6.45 26.09
C PRO A 20 4.53 6.00 25.01
N LYS A 21 4.08 5.12 24.11
CA LYS A 21 4.80 4.92 22.84
C LYS A 21 4.97 6.30 22.20
N PRO A 22 6.16 6.70 21.75
CA PRO A 22 6.35 7.99 21.12
C PRO A 22 5.47 8.05 19.86
N SER A 23 4.34 8.75 19.95
CA SER A 23 3.52 9.13 18.80
C SER A 23 4.07 10.42 18.22
N ALA A 24 3.70 10.73 16.98
CA ALA A 24 4.08 12.00 16.35
C ALA A 24 3.68 13.21 17.22
N ASP A 25 2.49 13.18 17.83
CA ASP A 25 2.03 14.21 18.77
C ASP A 25 3.00 14.40 19.95
N THR A 26 3.53 13.32 20.52
CA THR A 26 4.52 13.42 21.61
C THR A 26 5.83 14.02 21.12
N ASN A 27 6.25 13.72 19.88
CA ASN A 27 7.47 14.30 19.30
C ASN A 27 7.33 15.80 19.03
N GLU A 28 6.16 16.25 18.56
CA GLU A 28 5.87 17.66 18.38
C GLU A 28 5.82 18.39 19.72
N GLN A 29 5.10 17.85 20.70
CA GLN A 29 4.98 18.42 22.04
C GLN A 29 6.33 18.53 22.77
N MET A 30 7.24 17.57 22.55
CA MET A 30 8.59 17.61 23.11
C MET A 30 9.59 18.41 22.25
N GLY A 31 9.15 19.00 21.13
CA GLY A 31 9.99 19.78 20.22
C GLY A 31 11.10 18.97 19.53
N MET A 32 10.89 17.66 19.30
CA MET A 32 11.91 16.77 18.71
C MET A 32 12.17 17.04 17.22
N HIS A 33 11.22 17.68 16.54
CA HIS A 33 11.35 18.14 15.14
C HIS A 33 12.24 19.40 15.00
N ARG A 34 12.65 19.99 16.12
CA ARG A 34 13.61 21.10 16.18
C ARG A 34 14.96 20.60 16.66
N ASP A 35 16.03 20.98 15.97
CA ASP A 35 17.37 20.54 16.31
C ASP A 35 17.81 21.11 17.66
N GLY A 36 18.06 20.20 18.61
CA GLY A 36 18.44 20.55 19.98
C GLY A 36 19.77 21.29 20.09
N ASN A 37 20.61 21.31 19.05
CA ASN A 37 21.89 22.03 19.05
C ASN A 37 21.70 23.55 19.24
N ARG A 38 20.51 24.07 18.92
CA ARG A 38 20.16 25.49 19.11
C ARG A 38 19.85 25.86 20.56
N TRP A 39 19.70 24.87 21.45
CA TRP A 39 19.21 25.05 22.81
C TRP A 39 20.28 24.84 23.89
N ASN A 40 21.56 24.87 23.52
CA ASN A 40 22.69 24.64 24.42
C ASN A 40 22.58 23.33 25.22
N LEU A 41 21.95 22.30 24.64
CA LEU A 41 21.84 20.98 25.25
C LEU A 41 23.19 20.23 25.19
N PRO A 42 23.46 19.31 26.14
CA PRO A 42 24.59 18.39 26.03
C PRO A 42 24.58 17.61 24.70
N LYS A 43 25.76 17.39 24.12
CA LYS A 43 25.89 16.79 22.78
C LYS A 43 25.26 15.41 22.68
N ASP A 44 25.43 14.58 23.71
CA ASP A 44 24.81 13.26 23.83
C ASP A 44 23.28 13.34 23.82
N VAL A 45 22.70 14.32 24.53
CA VAL A 45 21.26 14.57 24.52
C VAL A 45 20.78 15.03 23.14
N VAL A 46 21.52 15.91 22.46
CA VAL A 46 21.17 16.34 21.09
C VAL A 46 21.15 15.15 20.13
N GLU A 47 22.16 14.28 20.19
CA GLU A 47 22.25 13.09 19.33
C GLU A 47 21.14 12.07 19.63
N GLU A 48 20.80 11.87 20.91
CA GLU A 48 19.67 11.02 21.29
C GLU A 48 18.35 11.58 20.75
N ARG A 49 18.11 12.90 20.89
CA ARG A 49 16.91 13.56 20.34
C ARG A 49 16.82 13.41 18.82
N ARG A 50 17.92 13.62 18.09
CA ARG A 50 17.99 13.40 16.63
C ARG A 50 17.63 11.96 16.28
N LYS A 51 18.21 10.99 16.97
CA LYS A 51 17.94 9.57 16.72
C LYS A 51 16.48 9.21 16.97
N VAL A 52 15.91 9.62 18.10
CA VAL A 52 14.49 9.37 18.43
C VAL A 52 13.57 10.02 17.40
N PHE A 53 13.83 11.28 17.06
CA PHE A 53 13.06 11.98 16.03
C PHE A 53 13.06 11.21 14.70
N TRP A 54 14.25 10.87 14.18
CA TRP A 54 14.38 10.23 12.88
C TRP A 54 13.83 8.79 12.86
N GLU A 55 13.95 8.04 13.96
CA GLU A 55 13.34 6.72 14.12
C GLU A 55 11.80 6.80 14.02
N CYS A 56 11.19 7.77 14.70
CA CYS A 56 9.74 7.98 14.67
C CYS A 56 9.24 8.59 13.36
N ASN A 57 9.91 9.65 12.86
CA ASN A 57 9.52 10.36 11.66
C ASN A 57 9.55 9.44 10.43
N SER A 58 10.63 8.65 10.28
CA SER A 58 10.71 7.67 9.18
C SER A 58 9.63 6.60 9.28
N ALA A 59 9.33 6.10 10.48
CA ALA A 59 8.25 5.14 10.69
C ALA A 59 6.87 5.73 10.35
N ASP A 60 6.60 6.99 10.75
CA ASP A 60 5.37 7.69 10.40
C ASP A 60 5.22 7.88 8.90
N ILE A 61 6.28 8.30 8.18
CA ILE A 61 6.25 8.51 6.73
C ILE A 61 5.93 7.20 5.98
N PHE A 62 6.64 6.10 6.29
CA PHE A 62 6.36 4.81 5.64
C PHE A 62 4.94 4.31 5.96
N GLN A 63 4.49 4.48 7.21
CA GLN A 63 3.13 4.09 7.59
C GLN A 63 2.06 5.01 6.97
N ALA A 64 2.35 6.29 6.79
CA ALA A 64 1.46 7.25 6.15
C ALA A 64 1.22 6.89 4.69
N HIS A 65 2.27 6.45 3.99
CA HIS A 65 2.20 5.85 2.66
C HIS A 65 1.32 4.61 2.60
N CYS A 66 1.54 3.63 3.50
CA CYS A 66 0.70 2.43 3.60
C CYS A 66 -0.80 2.75 3.73
N PHE A 67 -1.14 3.88 4.37
CA PHE A 67 -2.53 4.24 4.66
C PHE A 67 -3.02 5.44 3.84
N SER A 68 -2.27 5.87 2.81
CA SER A 68 -2.61 6.98 1.93
C SER A 68 -3.07 8.25 2.68
N ARG A 69 -2.38 8.56 3.79
CA ARG A 69 -2.65 9.73 4.63
C ARG A 69 -1.45 10.68 4.60
N PRO A 70 -1.62 11.97 4.96
CA PRO A 70 -0.47 12.84 5.18
C PRO A 70 0.42 12.30 6.32
N SER A 71 1.72 12.61 6.24
CA SER A 71 2.60 12.45 7.40
C SER A 71 2.14 13.38 8.51
N ALA A 72 2.42 13.00 9.75
CA ALA A 72 1.99 13.75 10.92
C ALA A 72 2.67 15.13 11.00
N ILE A 73 3.96 15.18 10.63
CA ILE A 73 4.74 16.41 10.65
C ILE A 73 5.01 16.85 9.21
N ASN A 74 4.77 18.13 8.91
CA ASN A 74 5.19 18.72 7.65
C ASN A 74 6.73 18.83 7.62
N PRO A 75 7.42 18.29 6.60
CA PRO A 75 8.88 18.40 6.48
C PRO A 75 9.41 19.84 6.56
N GLU A 76 8.64 20.83 6.10
CA GLU A 76 9.03 22.26 6.18
C GLU A 76 9.14 22.80 7.61
N HIS A 77 8.53 22.11 8.58
CA HIS A 77 8.59 22.49 10.00
C HIS A 77 9.80 21.87 10.72
N CYS A 78 10.48 20.92 10.08
CA CYS A 78 11.58 20.16 10.66
C CYS A 78 12.94 20.78 10.30
N ASP A 79 13.83 20.93 11.29
CA ASP A 79 15.24 21.31 11.05
C ASP A 79 16.25 20.36 11.73
N THR A 80 15.77 19.25 12.31
CA THR A 80 16.58 18.23 12.98
C THR A 80 17.55 17.55 12.00
N ALA A 81 18.85 17.69 12.24
CA ALA A 81 19.87 17.01 11.45
C ALA A 81 19.84 15.49 11.67
N PHE A 82 20.38 14.71 10.72
CA PHE A 82 20.60 13.29 10.96
C PHE A 82 21.54 13.06 12.15
N PRO A 83 21.34 11.97 12.92
CA PRO A 83 22.25 11.63 14.01
C PRO A 83 23.65 11.35 13.45
N SER A 84 24.66 11.82 14.17
CA SER A 84 26.06 11.58 13.89
C SER A 84 26.37 10.10 14.04
N GLU A 85 27.12 9.54 13.09
CA GLU A 85 27.58 8.14 13.18
C GLU A 85 29.11 8.07 13.22
N PRO A 86 29.68 7.04 13.88
CA PRO A 86 31.10 6.79 13.80
C PRO A 86 31.51 6.58 12.35
N VAL A 87 32.58 7.25 11.91
CA VAL A 87 33.13 7.07 10.57
C VAL A 87 33.50 5.60 10.39
N ARG A 88 32.83 4.94 9.45
CA ARG A 88 33.16 3.55 9.11
C ARG A 88 34.41 3.55 8.24
N PRO A 89 35.33 2.57 8.39
CA PRO A 89 36.56 2.51 7.60
C PRO A 89 36.35 2.52 6.08
N ASN A 90 35.21 2.01 5.63
CA ASN A 90 34.82 1.95 4.21
C ASN A 90 33.96 3.14 3.76
N GLY A 91 33.67 4.11 4.63
CA GLY A 91 32.80 5.24 4.33
C GLY A 91 31.32 4.88 4.10
N GLU A 92 30.92 3.62 4.29
CA GLU A 92 29.56 3.18 4.03
C GLU A 92 28.58 3.76 5.07
N LYS A 93 27.41 4.20 4.60
CA LYS A 93 26.31 4.63 5.47
C LYS A 93 25.74 3.46 6.25
N SER A 94 25.24 3.69 7.47
CA SER A 94 24.50 2.65 8.18
C SER A 94 23.12 2.41 7.60
N TYR A 95 22.52 1.29 8.01
CA TYR A 95 21.12 1.00 7.79
C TYR A 95 20.19 2.14 8.27
N SER A 96 20.47 2.74 9.44
CA SER A 96 19.61 3.79 9.99
C SER A 96 19.65 5.04 9.11
N ILE A 97 20.83 5.50 8.72
CA ILE A 97 20.99 6.66 7.83
C ILE A 97 20.31 6.41 6.49
N LEU A 98 20.56 5.26 5.85
CA LEU A 98 19.92 4.92 4.58
C LEU A 98 18.40 4.90 4.70
N ARG A 99 17.85 4.37 5.81
CA ARG A 99 16.40 4.37 6.05
C ARG A 99 15.86 5.78 6.23
N PHE A 100 16.59 6.67 6.89
CA PHE A 100 16.19 8.07 7.04
C PHE A 100 16.23 8.81 5.69
N GLU A 101 17.28 8.62 4.90
CA GLU A 101 17.39 9.17 3.54
C GLU A 101 16.25 8.68 2.63
N LEU A 102 15.98 7.38 2.63
CA LEU A 102 14.84 6.80 1.91
C LEU A 102 13.51 7.40 2.38
N SER A 103 13.35 7.64 3.68
CA SER A 103 12.12 8.27 4.19
C SER A 103 11.93 9.69 3.68
N GLN A 104 13.01 10.41 3.34
CA GLN A 104 12.88 11.75 2.74
C GLN A 104 12.39 11.68 1.29
N LEU A 105 12.96 10.78 0.48
CA LEU A 105 12.44 10.50 -0.86
C LEU A 105 10.97 10.06 -0.80
N SER A 106 10.65 9.19 0.15
CA SER A 106 9.29 8.74 0.41
C SER A 106 8.38 9.92 0.78
N SER A 107 8.81 10.81 1.67
CA SER A 107 8.00 12.00 2.04
C SER A 107 7.75 12.94 0.86
N GLU A 108 8.73 13.15 -0.03
CA GLU A 108 8.52 13.92 -1.26
C GLU A 108 7.44 13.31 -2.14
N ILE A 109 7.47 11.98 -2.31
CA ILE A 109 6.46 11.24 -3.08
C ILE A 109 5.09 11.31 -2.41
N LEU A 110 5.02 11.19 -1.07
CA LEU A 110 3.77 11.35 -0.33
C LEU A 110 3.16 12.73 -0.58
N ASN A 111 3.97 13.78 -0.42
CA ASN A 111 3.52 15.15 -0.63
C ASN A 111 3.08 15.38 -2.08
N MET A 112 3.81 14.83 -3.05
CA MET A 112 3.40 14.85 -4.46
C MET A 112 2.04 14.18 -4.66
N ALA A 113 1.83 13.02 -4.04
CA ALA A 113 0.60 12.23 -4.16
C ALA A 113 -0.60 12.90 -3.47
N MET A 114 -0.37 13.67 -2.41
CA MET A 114 -1.42 14.38 -1.65
C MET A 114 -1.77 15.78 -2.21
N LYS A 115 -1.04 16.26 -3.22
CA LYS A 115 -1.36 17.54 -3.89
C LYS A 115 -2.62 17.39 -4.74
N VAL A 116 -3.48 18.40 -4.68
CA VAL A 116 -4.66 18.52 -5.55
C VAL A 116 -4.28 18.65 -7.02
N ARG A 117 -3.17 19.32 -7.31
CA ARG A 117 -2.66 19.48 -8.69
C ARG A 117 -1.72 18.34 -9.01
N ARG A 118 -1.93 17.73 -10.18
CA ARG A 118 -1.09 16.64 -10.68
C ARG A 118 0.32 17.16 -10.96
N PRO A 119 1.36 16.43 -10.52
CA PRO A 119 2.72 16.67 -11.02
C PRO A 119 2.79 16.32 -12.51
N ALA A 120 3.71 16.95 -13.23
CA ALA A 120 4.05 16.49 -14.57
C ALA A 120 4.70 15.09 -14.48
N TYR A 121 4.50 14.24 -15.48
CA TYR A 121 5.11 12.91 -15.47
C TYR A 121 6.64 12.95 -15.45
N SER A 122 7.25 14.04 -15.96
CA SER A 122 8.69 14.29 -15.83
C SER A 122 9.16 14.37 -14.38
N GLU A 123 8.38 14.96 -13.47
CA GLU A 123 8.72 15.01 -12.04
C GLU A 123 8.71 13.61 -11.40
N VAL A 124 7.85 12.73 -11.92
CA VAL A 124 7.77 11.32 -11.47
C VAL A 124 8.99 10.55 -11.95
N THR A 125 9.40 10.74 -13.21
CA THR A 125 10.62 10.11 -13.72
C THR A 125 11.88 10.62 -13.01
N ASP A 126 11.93 11.91 -12.63
CA ASP A 126 13.05 12.47 -11.88
C ASP A 126 13.17 11.85 -10.47
N LEU A 127 12.04 11.64 -9.78
CA LEU A 127 12.03 10.94 -8.49
C LEU A 127 12.39 9.46 -8.63
N ASP A 128 11.95 8.79 -9.70
CA ASP A 128 12.30 7.40 -9.99
C ASP A 128 13.81 7.24 -10.24
N LEU A 129 14.42 8.19 -10.98
CA LEU A 129 15.87 8.24 -11.14
C LEU A 129 16.57 8.36 -9.80
N ARG A 130 16.19 9.31 -8.94
CA ARG A 130 16.78 9.47 -7.60
C ARG A 130 16.63 8.22 -6.72
N LEU A 131 15.49 7.54 -6.78
CA LEU A 131 15.28 6.25 -6.08
C LEU A 131 16.15 5.13 -6.65
N SER A 132 16.32 5.08 -7.97
CA SER A 132 17.17 4.11 -8.65
C SER A 132 18.64 4.31 -8.32
N GLU A 133 19.09 5.57 -8.21
CA GLU A 133 20.43 5.92 -7.72
C GLU A 133 20.61 5.51 -6.26
N PHE A 134 19.66 5.87 -5.39
CA PHE A 134 19.66 5.45 -3.99
C PHE A 134 19.79 3.92 -3.85
N GLU A 135 18.98 3.15 -4.59
CA GLU A 135 19.00 1.69 -4.55
C GLU A 135 20.34 1.10 -5.04
N ARG A 136 20.94 1.70 -6.07
CA ARG A 136 22.26 1.30 -6.59
C ARG A 136 23.37 1.53 -5.57
N ASP A 137 23.28 2.63 -4.83
CA ASP A 137 24.30 3.06 -3.87
C ASP A 137 24.15 2.38 -2.49
N ILE A 138 23.14 1.52 -2.31
CA ILE A 138 23.03 0.68 -1.11
C ILE A 138 24.31 -0.16 -0.96
N PRO A 139 25.00 -0.07 0.21
CA PRO A 139 26.18 -0.84 0.51
C PRO A 139 25.99 -2.33 0.32
N TYR A 140 27.03 -3.03 -0.16
CA TYR A 140 26.96 -4.47 -0.44
C TYR A 140 26.39 -5.25 0.75
N SER A 141 26.88 -4.99 1.96
CA SER A 141 26.44 -5.66 3.19
C SER A 141 24.95 -5.51 3.51
N LEU A 142 24.26 -4.52 2.94
CA LEU A 142 22.84 -4.23 3.15
C LEU A 142 21.94 -4.61 1.98
N ARG A 143 22.49 -5.15 0.88
CA ARG A 143 21.71 -5.62 -0.27
C ARG A 143 20.98 -6.93 0.05
N CYS A 144 19.74 -7.04 -0.39
CA CYS A 144 18.91 -8.23 -0.22
C CYS A 144 19.00 -9.14 -1.46
N ARG A 145 19.59 -10.34 -1.31
CA ARG A 145 19.72 -11.32 -2.40
C ARG A 145 18.40 -11.62 -3.10
N ALA A 146 17.34 -11.88 -2.33
CA ALA A 146 16.01 -12.20 -2.86
C ALA A 146 15.41 -11.07 -3.71
N ALA A 147 15.71 -9.81 -3.37
CA ALA A 147 15.30 -8.66 -4.15
C ALA A 147 16.02 -8.61 -5.50
N LEU A 148 17.36 -8.72 -5.49
CA LEU A 148 18.17 -8.67 -6.71
C LEU A 148 17.81 -9.82 -7.68
N LEU A 149 17.60 -11.02 -7.14
CA LEU A 149 17.16 -12.19 -7.93
C LEU A 149 15.80 -11.99 -8.60
N ALA A 150 14.93 -11.18 -8.00
CA ALA A 150 13.61 -10.86 -8.52
C ALA A 150 13.59 -9.57 -9.35
N THR A 151 14.75 -8.99 -9.70
CA THR A 151 14.87 -7.75 -10.50
C THR A 151 15.52 -8.04 -11.86
N PRO A 152 14.86 -8.76 -12.78
CA PRO A 152 15.41 -9.10 -14.09
C PRO A 152 15.75 -7.88 -14.95
N SER A 153 15.09 -6.72 -14.74
CA SER A 153 15.40 -5.48 -15.46
C SER A 153 16.83 -4.99 -15.23
N ARG A 154 17.42 -5.29 -14.06
CA ARG A 154 18.77 -4.87 -13.67
C ARG A 154 19.76 -6.03 -13.59
N TYR A 155 19.29 -7.21 -13.21
CA TYR A 155 20.10 -8.40 -13.04
C TYR A 155 19.52 -9.57 -13.86
N PRO A 156 19.63 -9.53 -15.20
CA PRO A 156 19.04 -10.54 -16.06
C PRO A 156 19.70 -11.92 -15.92
N GLN A 157 20.95 -11.99 -15.44
CA GLN A 157 21.65 -13.24 -15.14
C GLN A 157 21.71 -13.51 -13.63
N LEU A 158 21.44 -14.77 -13.27
CA LEU A 158 21.44 -15.25 -11.88
C LEU A 158 22.77 -14.96 -11.15
N GLU A 159 23.90 -15.27 -11.80
CA GLU A 159 25.24 -15.09 -11.23
C GLU A 159 25.56 -13.62 -10.93
N THR A 160 25.04 -12.69 -11.75
CA THR A 160 25.24 -11.25 -11.53
C THR A 160 24.47 -10.78 -10.30
N ALA A 161 23.24 -11.25 -10.08
CA ALA A 161 22.48 -10.96 -8.86
C ALA A 161 23.15 -11.56 -7.61
N ILE A 162 23.67 -12.79 -7.72
CA ILE A 162 24.37 -13.49 -6.63
C ILE A 162 25.64 -12.74 -6.24
N SER A 163 26.49 -12.39 -7.21
CA SER A 163 27.75 -11.69 -6.96
C SER A 163 27.55 -10.23 -6.49
N ALA A 164 26.42 -9.60 -6.80
CA ALA A 164 26.11 -8.24 -6.40
C ALA A 164 25.51 -8.10 -4.98
N SER A 165 25.27 -9.21 -4.27
CA SER A 165 24.71 -9.21 -2.91
C SER A 165 25.32 -10.29 -2.01
N PRO A 166 25.35 -10.10 -0.68
CA PRO A 166 25.91 -11.07 0.25
C PRO A 166 25.05 -12.33 0.32
N GLU A 167 25.69 -13.43 0.72
CA GLU A 167 24.97 -14.67 0.99
C GLU A 167 23.98 -14.48 2.16
N PRO A 168 22.69 -14.83 2.01
CA PRO A 168 21.70 -14.67 3.06
C PRO A 168 22.08 -15.44 4.33
N SER A 169 22.23 -14.73 5.44
CA SER A 169 22.54 -15.37 6.72
C SER A 169 21.36 -16.19 7.23
N ARG A 170 21.59 -17.44 7.63
CA ARG A 170 20.59 -18.28 8.30
C ARG A 170 20.56 -18.11 9.82
N MET A 171 21.53 -17.40 10.39
CA MET A 171 21.69 -17.25 11.84
C MET A 171 21.50 -15.81 12.32
N SER A 172 21.93 -14.83 11.52
CA SER A 172 21.88 -13.42 11.93
C SER A 172 20.54 -12.80 11.57
N LEU A 173 19.65 -12.73 12.57
CA LEU A 173 18.37 -12.04 12.47
C LEU A 173 18.55 -10.55 12.14
N THR A 174 19.45 -9.87 12.84
CA THR A 174 19.62 -8.41 12.71
C THR A 174 19.97 -7.99 11.29
N ILE A 175 20.97 -8.61 10.67
CA ILE A 175 21.36 -8.21 9.30
C ILE A 175 20.31 -8.61 8.28
N SER A 176 19.70 -9.81 8.45
CA SER A 176 18.68 -10.31 7.54
C SER A 176 17.47 -9.37 7.52
N PHE A 177 16.97 -8.95 8.68
CA PHE A 177 15.86 -8.03 8.75
C PHE A 177 16.22 -6.61 8.29
N ARG A 178 17.46 -6.16 8.45
CA ARG A 178 17.91 -4.87 7.89
C ARG A 178 17.91 -4.89 6.36
N GLN A 179 18.48 -5.93 5.75
CA GLN A 179 18.48 -6.11 4.29
C GLN A 179 17.05 -6.22 3.74
N THR A 180 16.22 -7.06 4.35
CA THR A 180 14.82 -7.27 3.96
C THR A 180 14.00 -6.00 4.11
N ASN A 181 14.02 -5.31 5.25
CA ASN A 181 13.20 -4.11 5.45
C ASN A 181 13.66 -2.95 4.55
N LEU A 182 14.96 -2.78 4.33
CA LEU A 182 15.44 -1.73 3.41
C LEU A 182 14.95 -2.00 1.98
N ALA A 183 15.13 -3.22 1.47
CA ALA A 183 14.68 -3.59 0.12
C ALA A 183 13.14 -3.52 -0.03
N LEU A 184 12.40 -3.88 1.02
CA LEU A 184 10.95 -3.77 1.06
C LEU A 184 10.49 -2.30 1.00
N ASN A 185 11.07 -1.42 1.83
CA ASN A 185 10.74 0.00 1.84
C ASN A 185 11.11 0.69 0.52
N VAL A 186 12.23 0.30 -0.12
CA VAL A 186 12.59 0.79 -1.46
C VAL A 186 11.52 0.39 -2.47
N SER A 187 11.13 -0.89 -2.47
CA SER A 187 10.14 -1.40 -3.41
C SER A 187 8.76 -0.77 -3.20
N GLU A 188 8.35 -0.60 -1.95
CA GLU A 188 7.12 0.10 -1.58
C GLU A 188 7.14 1.56 -2.06
N THR A 189 8.23 2.28 -1.81
CA THR A 189 8.35 3.70 -2.18
C THR A 189 8.26 3.87 -3.70
N ILE A 190 8.87 2.97 -4.47
CA ILE A 190 8.78 2.95 -5.94
C ILE A 190 7.35 2.61 -6.38
N ILE A 191 6.69 1.62 -5.78
CA ILE A 191 5.29 1.32 -6.09
C ILE A 191 4.42 2.57 -5.85
N ASN A 192 4.56 3.25 -4.71
CA ASN A 192 3.74 4.42 -4.40
C ASN A 192 3.91 5.56 -5.41
N LEU A 193 5.11 5.71 -5.98
CA LEU A 193 5.38 6.68 -7.05
C LEU A 193 4.68 6.30 -8.37
N HIS A 194 4.74 5.04 -8.76
CA HIS A 194 4.29 4.59 -10.08
C HIS A 194 2.86 4.05 -10.14
N ARG A 195 2.25 3.72 -8.99
CA ARG A 195 0.93 3.09 -8.89
C ARG A 195 -0.20 3.86 -9.57
N PRO A 196 -0.29 5.21 -9.52
CA PRO A 196 -1.31 5.95 -10.26
C PRO A 196 -1.20 5.77 -11.79
N TYR A 197 0.03 5.67 -12.29
CA TYR A 197 0.33 5.53 -13.72
C TYR A 197 0.14 4.10 -14.21
N TYR A 198 0.46 3.11 -13.38
CA TYR A 198 0.07 1.72 -13.60
C TYR A 198 -1.46 1.59 -13.76
N ALA A 199 -2.23 2.22 -12.87
CA ALA A 199 -3.69 2.20 -12.95
C ALA A 199 -4.21 2.91 -14.21
N ARG A 200 -3.55 4.00 -14.64
CA ARG A 200 -3.90 4.71 -15.89
C ARG A 200 -3.71 3.82 -17.12
N VAL A 201 -2.58 3.10 -17.24
CA VAL A 201 -2.35 2.17 -18.35
C VAL A 201 -3.44 1.10 -18.42
N LEU A 202 -3.89 0.58 -17.28
CA LEU A 202 -4.95 -0.43 -17.23
C LEU A 202 -6.34 0.11 -17.59
N HIS A 203 -6.54 1.42 -17.57
CA HIS A 203 -7.81 2.05 -17.92
C HIS A 203 -7.84 2.55 -19.37
N ASP A 204 -6.69 2.90 -19.96
CA ASP A 204 -6.63 3.40 -21.33
C ASP A 204 -6.93 2.26 -22.32
N ALA A 205 -7.96 2.46 -23.15
CA ALA A 205 -8.37 1.49 -24.18
C ALA A 205 -7.22 1.12 -25.14
N ASN A 206 -6.31 2.07 -25.40
CA ASN A 206 -5.10 1.92 -26.22
C ASN A 206 -3.83 1.79 -25.35
N HIS A 207 -3.84 0.90 -24.35
CA HIS A 207 -2.70 0.63 -23.44
C HIS A 207 -1.37 0.37 -24.17
N GLY A 208 -1.44 -0.14 -25.40
CA GLY A 208 -0.30 -0.41 -26.29
C GLY A 208 0.50 0.81 -26.75
N GLU A 209 0.09 2.05 -26.50
CA GLU A 209 0.85 3.27 -26.88
C GLU A 209 1.06 4.23 -25.70
N SER A 210 0.68 3.84 -24.49
CA SER A 210 0.75 4.73 -23.32
C SER A 210 2.19 5.12 -22.98
N ILE A 211 2.42 6.42 -22.77
CA ILE A 211 3.70 6.96 -22.26
C ILE A 211 4.03 6.43 -20.86
N TYR A 212 3.04 5.88 -20.15
CA TYR A 212 3.16 5.35 -18.79
C TYR A 212 3.54 3.88 -18.72
N LYS A 213 3.81 3.23 -19.86
CA LYS A 213 4.30 1.85 -19.92
C LYS A 213 5.49 1.55 -19.00
N PRO A 214 6.50 2.43 -18.85
CA PRO A 214 7.58 2.19 -17.89
C PRO A 214 7.06 2.01 -16.46
N SER A 215 6.20 2.92 -15.99
CA SER A 215 5.55 2.80 -14.67
C SER A 215 4.77 1.50 -14.51
N PHE A 216 4.09 1.06 -15.58
CA PHE A 216 3.33 -0.18 -15.55
C PHE A 216 4.22 -1.41 -15.28
N TYR A 217 5.33 -1.55 -16.01
CA TYR A 217 6.25 -2.66 -15.79
C TYR A 217 7.02 -2.56 -14.48
N ILE A 218 7.38 -1.35 -14.04
CA ILE A 218 8.02 -1.10 -12.74
C ILE A 218 7.15 -1.63 -11.61
N VAL A 219 5.84 -1.32 -11.60
CA VAL A 219 4.94 -1.79 -10.54
C VAL A 219 4.84 -3.32 -10.54
N ILE A 220 4.71 -3.95 -11.71
CA ILE A 220 4.65 -5.42 -11.81
C ILE A 220 5.92 -6.07 -11.25
N GLU A 221 7.10 -5.57 -11.64
CA GLU A 221 8.39 -6.09 -11.16
C GLU A 221 8.51 -5.89 -9.64
N ARG A 222 8.17 -4.71 -9.13
CA ARG A 222 8.25 -4.41 -7.68
C ARG A 222 7.29 -5.26 -6.85
N CYS A 223 6.09 -5.57 -7.35
CA CYS A 223 5.20 -6.52 -6.70
C CYS A 223 5.83 -7.91 -6.57
N ALA A 224 6.47 -8.42 -7.62
CA ALA A 224 7.16 -9.70 -7.60
C ALA A 224 8.37 -9.68 -6.64
N ILE A 225 9.13 -8.58 -6.63
CA ILE A 225 10.25 -8.37 -5.70
C ILE A 225 9.78 -8.47 -4.24
N MET A 226 8.69 -7.78 -3.86
CA MET A 226 8.16 -7.83 -2.50
C MET A 226 7.75 -9.25 -2.09
N ILE A 227 7.08 -9.99 -2.97
CA ILE A 227 6.69 -11.39 -2.73
C ILE A 227 7.93 -12.27 -2.54
N SER A 228 8.96 -12.10 -3.37
CA SER A 228 10.24 -12.83 -3.26
C SER A 228 10.97 -12.53 -1.93
N ILE A 229 11.09 -11.25 -1.56
CA ILE A 229 11.75 -10.82 -0.30
C ILE A 229 11.05 -11.44 0.91
N VAL A 230 9.72 -11.42 0.95
CA VAL A 230 8.96 -11.99 2.08
C VAL A 230 9.03 -13.51 2.08
N THR A 231 9.05 -14.15 0.91
CA THR A 231 9.28 -15.60 0.80
C THR A 231 10.59 -16.02 1.43
N ASP A 232 11.68 -15.34 1.08
CA ASP A 232 13.02 -15.66 1.61
C ASP A 232 13.10 -15.47 3.13
N ILE A 233 12.66 -14.31 3.65
CA ILE A 233 12.78 -14.04 5.09
C ILE A 233 11.87 -14.94 5.93
N HIS A 234 10.67 -15.25 5.45
CA HIS A 234 9.74 -16.17 6.12
C HIS A 234 10.26 -17.60 6.10
N THR A 235 10.90 -18.03 5.01
CA THR A 235 11.55 -19.35 4.93
C THR A 235 12.68 -19.48 5.95
N ARG A 236 13.51 -18.44 6.10
CA ARG A 236 14.66 -18.46 7.03
C ARG A 236 14.25 -18.26 8.48
N PHE A 237 13.27 -17.41 8.77
CA PHE A 237 12.88 -17.01 10.13
C PHE A 237 11.35 -16.94 10.33
N PRO A 238 10.60 -18.04 10.16
CA PRO A 238 9.14 -18.02 10.14
C PRO A 238 8.54 -17.51 11.47
N ALA A 239 9.14 -17.89 12.61
CA ALA A 239 8.67 -17.47 13.93
C ALA A 239 8.73 -15.95 14.16
N VAL A 240 9.66 -15.25 13.48
CA VAL A 240 9.80 -13.79 13.59
C VAL A 240 9.00 -13.09 12.50
N ALA A 241 9.04 -13.61 11.27
CA ALA A 241 8.34 -13.04 10.11
C ALA A 241 6.82 -13.00 10.29
N THR A 242 6.23 -14.03 10.93
CA THR A 242 4.77 -14.08 11.24
C THR A 242 4.28 -12.89 12.07
N ARG A 243 5.16 -12.24 12.84
CA ARG A 243 4.85 -11.10 13.71
C ARG A 243 5.01 -9.74 13.02
N GLN A 244 5.60 -9.71 11.83
CA GLN A 244 5.83 -8.48 11.06
C GLN A 244 4.63 -8.22 10.15
N TRP A 245 3.69 -7.39 10.60
CA TRP A 245 2.46 -7.13 9.86
C TRP A 245 2.71 -6.51 8.47
N ASN A 246 3.76 -5.69 8.33
CA ASN A 246 4.10 -4.99 7.09
C ASN A 246 4.40 -5.99 5.96
N PHE A 247 5.12 -7.08 6.24
CA PHE A 247 5.42 -8.10 5.22
C PHE A 247 4.15 -8.66 4.59
N TRP A 248 3.19 -9.05 5.43
CA TRP A 248 1.93 -9.66 4.97
C TRP A 248 1.00 -8.64 4.32
N TYR A 249 1.02 -7.40 4.80
CA TYR A 249 0.32 -6.29 4.18
C TYR A 249 0.81 -6.07 2.73
N HIS A 250 2.13 -5.99 2.53
CA HIS A 250 2.70 -5.76 1.20
C HIS A 250 2.57 -6.96 0.25
N VAL A 251 2.69 -8.20 0.74
CA VAL A 251 2.42 -9.40 -0.09
C VAL A 251 0.99 -9.39 -0.59
N PHE A 252 0.03 -9.10 0.30
CA PHE A 252 -1.37 -9.01 -0.08
C PHE A 252 -1.61 -7.89 -1.10
N GLY A 253 -1.08 -6.69 -0.84
CA GLY A 253 -1.19 -5.56 -1.76
C GLY A 253 -0.54 -5.81 -3.13
N SER A 254 0.59 -6.52 -3.16
CA SER A 254 1.27 -6.90 -4.40
C SER A 254 0.43 -7.87 -5.22
N ALA A 255 -0.11 -8.92 -4.60
CA ALA A 255 -0.99 -9.86 -5.26
C ALA A 255 -2.29 -9.20 -5.75
N LEU A 256 -2.79 -8.20 -5.01
CA LEU A 256 -3.96 -7.42 -5.38
C LEU A 256 -3.71 -6.56 -6.62
N CYS A 257 -2.57 -5.88 -6.64
CA CYS A 257 -2.13 -5.09 -7.77
C CYS A 257 -2.02 -5.97 -9.04
N LEU A 258 -1.31 -7.09 -8.95
CA LEU A 258 -1.14 -8.05 -10.05
C LEU A 258 -2.45 -8.73 -10.47
N GLY A 259 -3.34 -9.03 -9.53
CA GLY A 259 -4.66 -9.55 -9.84
C GLY A 259 -5.51 -8.57 -10.64
N THR A 260 -5.36 -7.28 -10.33
CA THR A 260 -6.08 -6.23 -11.07
C THR A 260 -5.65 -6.17 -12.53
N LEU A 261 -4.36 -6.36 -12.82
CA LEU A 261 -3.88 -6.50 -14.20
C LEU A 261 -4.61 -7.63 -14.92
N VAL A 262 -4.65 -8.83 -14.33
CA VAL A 262 -5.27 -10.00 -14.99
C VAL A 262 -6.77 -9.82 -15.19
N LEU A 263 -7.45 -9.17 -14.25
CA LEU A 263 -8.89 -8.95 -14.35
C LEU A 263 -9.26 -7.92 -15.42
N ARG A 264 -8.40 -6.91 -15.63
CA ARG A 264 -8.64 -5.82 -16.61
C ARG A 264 -8.09 -6.08 -17.99
N ASP A 265 -6.91 -6.66 -18.06
CA ASP A 265 -6.26 -7.04 -19.31
C ASP A 265 -5.81 -8.51 -19.23
N PRO A 266 -6.77 -9.46 -19.25
CA PRO A 266 -6.47 -10.89 -19.23
C PRO A 266 -5.65 -11.37 -20.44
N GLY A 267 -5.63 -10.60 -21.54
CA GLY A 267 -4.81 -10.86 -22.72
C GLY A 267 -3.37 -10.34 -22.61
N ASN A 268 -3.03 -9.62 -21.54
CA ASN A 268 -1.70 -9.04 -21.38
C ASN A 268 -0.62 -10.12 -21.35
N VAL A 269 0.53 -9.82 -21.97
CA VAL A 269 1.70 -10.71 -21.95
C VAL A 269 2.19 -11.04 -20.53
N MET A 270 1.91 -10.17 -19.54
CA MET A 270 2.25 -10.37 -18.14
C MET A 270 1.15 -11.08 -17.33
N ALA A 271 0.00 -11.44 -17.91
CA ALA A 271 -1.12 -12.01 -17.16
C ALA A 271 -0.76 -13.37 -16.52
N ASN A 272 -0.10 -14.25 -17.28
CA ASN A 272 0.38 -15.54 -16.75
C ASN A 272 1.44 -15.35 -15.66
N PHE A 273 2.37 -14.40 -15.85
CA PHE A 273 3.35 -14.05 -14.83
C PHE A 273 2.66 -13.57 -13.55
N ALA A 274 1.69 -12.66 -13.64
CA ALA A 274 0.91 -12.18 -12.51
C ALA A 274 0.20 -13.31 -11.77
N LEU A 275 -0.37 -14.29 -12.48
CA LEU A 275 -0.94 -15.50 -11.86
C LEU A 275 0.10 -16.29 -11.05
N THR A 276 1.31 -16.48 -11.57
CA THR A 276 2.37 -17.18 -10.81
C THR A 276 2.71 -16.46 -9.50
N GLN A 277 2.66 -15.12 -9.50
CA GLN A 277 2.91 -14.33 -8.30
C GLN A 277 1.75 -14.39 -7.30
N ILE A 278 0.50 -14.44 -7.78
CA ILE A 278 -0.68 -14.67 -6.93
C ILE A 278 -0.59 -16.05 -6.27
N ASP A 279 -0.14 -17.07 -7.01
CA ASP A 279 0.09 -18.42 -6.48
C ASP A 279 1.18 -18.43 -5.41
N ALA A 280 2.28 -17.71 -5.62
CA ALA A 280 3.33 -17.54 -4.60
C ALA A 280 2.79 -16.84 -3.33
N ALA A 281 1.96 -15.80 -3.49
CA ALA A 281 1.32 -15.11 -2.36
C ALA A 281 0.35 -16.05 -1.60
N LEU A 282 -0.40 -16.90 -2.29
CA LEU A 282 -1.26 -17.92 -1.69
C LEU A 282 -0.45 -18.94 -0.88
N SER A 283 0.67 -19.42 -1.42
CA SER A 283 1.58 -20.32 -0.69
C SER A 283 2.13 -19.64 0.57
N LEU A 284 2.50 -18.36 0.48
CA LEU A 284 2.97 -17.58 1.63
C LEU A 284 1.91 -17.44 2.72
N PHE A 285 0.68 -17.05 2.37
CA PHE A 285 -0.41 -16.92 3.35
C PHE A 285 -0.81 -18.27 3.94
N THR A 286 -0.73 -19.36 3.17
CA THR A 286 -0.94 -20.71 3.69
C THR A 286 0.14 -21.07 4.73
N SER A 287 1.41 -20.85 4.38
CA SER A 287 2.55 -21.08 5.27
C SER A 287 2.46 -20.22 6.55
N LEU A 288 2.06 -18.95 6.42
CA LEU A 288 1.83 -18.03 7.54
C LEU A 288 0.88 -18.63 8.58
N LEU A 289 -0.26 -19.17 8.13
CA LEU A 289 -1.26 -19.78 9.02
C LEU A 289 -0.74 -21.08 9.65
N GLN A 290 0.01 -21.89 8.89
CA GLN A 290 0.63 -23.13 9.38
C GLN A 290 1.68 -22.85 10.49
N HIS A 291 2.38 -21.72 10.39
CA HIS A 291 3.34 -21.27 11.41
C HIS A 291 2.71 -20.51 12.59
N GLY A 292 1.40 -20.64 12.80
CA GLY A 292 0.73 -20.20 14.03
C GLY A 292 0.22 -18.76 14.02
N ALA A 293 0.24 -18.07 12.88
CA ALA A 293 -0.34 -16.74 12.80
C ALA A 293 -1.86 -16.84 12.63
N HIS A 294 -2.59 -16.60 13.73
CA HIS A 294 -4.05 -16.70 13.75
C HIS A 294 -4.87 -15.39 13.86
N PRO A 295 -4.37 -14.18 13.56
CA PRO A 295 -5.25 -13.02 13.36
C PRO A 295 -6.33 -13.33 12.31
N PRO A 296 -7.63 -13.07 12.59
CA PRO A 296 -8.72 -13.35 11.65
C PRO A 296 -8.51 -12.73 10.26
N ARG A 297 -7.84 -11.58 10.19
CA ARG A 297 -7.48 -10.90 8.94
C ARG A 297 -6.66 -11.77 7.99
N TYR A 298 -5.73 -12.60 8.48
CA TYR A 298 -4.87 -13.40 7.58
C TYR A 298 -5.64 -14.55 6.92
N LYS A 299 -6.60 -15.15 7.64
CA LYS A 299 -7.53 -16.13 7.06
C LYS A 299 -8.42 -15.49 5.99
N ARG A 300 -8.92 -14.28 6.26
CA ARG A 300 -9.71 -13.51 5.29
C ARG A 300 -8.89 -13.18 4.04
N ASN A 301 -7.66 -12.69 4.21
CA ASN A 301 -6.77 -12.39 3.10
C ASN A 301 -6.47 -13.63 2.25
N LEU A 302 -6.22 -14.78 2.88
CA LEU A 302 -6.04 -16.04 2.15
C LEU A 302 -7.27 -16.41 1.32
N GLN A 303 -8.47 -16.37 1.92
CA GLN A 303 -9.71 -16.63 1.20
C GLN A 303 -9.92 -15.66 0.03
N TRP A 304 -9.59 -14.39 0.26
CA TRP A 304 -9.69 -13.35 -0.75
C TRP A 304 -8.77 -13.64 -1.93
N LEU A 305 -7.51 -14.00 -1.68
CA LEU A 305 -6.55 -14.37 -2.74
C LEU A 305 -7.00 -15.61 -3.53
N LEU A 306 -7.65 -16.58 -2.88
CA LEU A 306 -8.21 -17.77 -3.56
C LEU A 306 -9.33 -17.36 -4.53
N ASN A 307 -10.20 -16.46 -4.12
CA ASN A 307 -11.26 -15.93 -4.95
C ASN A 307 -10.69 -15.12 -6.13
N LEU A 308 -9.70 -14.26 -5.87
CA LEU A 308 -9.01 -13.49 -6.91
C LEU A 308 -8.40 -14.42 -7.96
N ARG A 309 -7.64 -15.43 -7.53
CA ARG A 309 -7.02 -16.41 -8.43
C ARG A 309 -8.05 -17.11 -9.32
N THR A 310 -9.16 -17.54 -8.72
CA THR A 310 -10.24 -18.23 -9.45
C THR A 310 -10.84 -17.34 -10.54
N ARG A 311 -11.11 -16.07 -10.22
CA ARG A 311 -11.63 -15.10 -11.18
C ARG A 311 -10.63 -14.78 -12.29
N ALA A 312 -9.37 -14.57 -11.92
CA ALA A 312 -8.28 -14.28 -12.85
C ALA A 312 -8.15 -15.41 -13.89
N LEU A 313 -8.18 -16.68 -13.45
CA LEU A 313 -8.16 -17.84 -14.37
C LEU A 313 -9.39 -17.90 -15.28
N SER A 314 -10.58 -17.58 -14.74
CA SER A 314 -11.81 -17.53 -15.54
C SER A 314 -11.70 -16.51 -16.67
N LYS A 315 -11.23 -15.29 -16.37
CA LYS A 315 -11.02 -14.22 -17.37
C LYS A 315 -10.01 -14.62 -18.45
N ILE A 316 -8.84 -15.18 -18.09
CA ILE A 316 -7.87 -15.67 -19.09
C ILE A 316 -8.46 -16.77 -19.97
N SER A 317 -9.23 -17.69 -19.37
CA SER A 317 -9.88 -18.78 -20.11
C SER A 317 -10.94 -18.25 -21.08
N SER A 318 -11.69 -17.21 -20.69
CA SER A 318 -12.70 -16.56 -21.54
C SER A 318 -12.07 -15.87 -22.77
N VAL A 319 -10.93 -15.19 -22.61
CA VAL A 319 -10.20 -14.59 -23.75
C VAL A 319 -9.65 -15.68 -24.68
N SER A 320 -9.13 -16.77 -24.12
CA SER A 320 -8.64 -17.90 -24.90
C SER A 320 -9.76 -18.59 -25.71
N ALA A 321 -11.01 -18.48 -25.25
CA ALA A 321 -12.20 -18.96 -25.95
C ALA A 321 -12.75 -17.95 -26.97
N LEU A 322 -12.74 -16.65 -26.65
CA LEU A 322 -13.19 -15.55 -27.52
C LEU A 322 -12.22 -15.23 -28.67
N GLN A 323 -10.94 -15.62 -28.59
CA GLN A 323 -10.05 -15.64 -29.76
C GLN A 323 -10.48 -16.64 -30.87
N ARG A 324 -11.69 -17.23 -30.77
CA ARG A 324 -12.32 -18.07 -31.79
C ARG A 324 -13.62 -17.52 -32.38
N ASP A 325 -14.20 -16.44 -31.85
CA ASP A 325 -15.36 -15.76 -32.45
C ASP A 325 -15.30 -14.26 -32.14
N ASP A 326 -15.40 -13.45 -33.21
CA ASP A 326 -15.17 -12.00 -33.22
C ASP A 326 -16.28 -11.19 -32.54
N ASP A 327 -15.82 -10.11 -31.90
CA ASP A 327 -16.48 -8.91 -31.36
C ASP A 327 -17.76 -9.04 -30.51
N GLY A 328 -17.65 -8.62 -29.24
CA GLY A 328 -18.78 -8.47 -28.32
C GLY A 328 -18.45 -7.52 -27.17
N ASP A 329 -19.27 -6.47 -27.06
CA ASP A 329 -19.20 -5.36 -26.10
C ASP A 329 -18.70 -5.75 -24.70
N ARG A 330 -17.70 -5.00 -24.23
CA ARG A 330 -17.11 -5.18 -22.90
C ARG A 330 -18.11 -4.75 -21.82
N GLU A 331 -18.45 -5.68 -20.92
CA GLU A 331 -19.02 -5.39 -19.58
C GLU A 331 -17.99 -4.66 -18.70
N ASP A 332 -17.48 -3.50 -19.15
CA ASP A 332 -16.41 -2.76 -18.47
C ASP A 332 -16.89 -2.08 -17.17
N ASP A 333 -18.20 -1.84 -17.00
CA ASP A 333 -18.72 -1.04 -15.88
C ASP A 333 -18.71 -1.80 -14.53
N GLU A 334 -18.92 -3.13 -14.50
CA GLU A 334 -18.87 -3.92 -13.24
C GLU A 334 -17.43 -4.13 -12.72
N ASP A 335 -16.45 -4.28 -13.62
CA ASP A 335 -15.03 -4.47 -13.26
C ASP A 335 -14.35 -3.14 -12.84
N ILE A 336 -14.88 -1.98 -13.28
CA ILE A 336 -14.54 -0.64 -12.76
C ILE A 336 -15.09 -0.44 -11.35
N GLU A 337 -16.31 -0.91 -11.11
CA GLU A 337 -16.96 -0.83 -9.82
C GLU A 337 -16.30 -1.77 -8.79
N PHE A 338 -15.77 -2.91 -9.22
CA PHE A 338 -15.12 -3.95 -8.43
C PHE A 338 -13.84 -3.51 -7.67
N LEU A 339 -13.05 -2.62 -8.25
CA LEU A 339 -11.70 -2.33 -7.76
C LEU A 339 -11.62 -1.13 -6.80
N GLY A 340 -12.69 -0.35 -6.69
CA GLY A 340 -12.72 0.80 -5.79
C GLY A 340 -11.89 2.01 -6.16
N TRP A 341 -11.64 2.13 -7.44
CA TRP A 341 -10.78 3.16 -8.01
C TRP A 341 -11.46 4.53 -8.15
N ARG A 342 -12.77 4.60 -7.89
CA ARG A 342 -13.53 5.86 -7.86
C ARG A 342 -14.02 6.11 -6.44
N THR A 343 -13.86 7.33 -5.94
CA THR A 343 -14.53 7.76 -4.70
C THR A 343 -16.02 7.64 -4.88
N ARG A 344 -16.62 6.88 -3.99
CA ARG A 344 -18.06 6.82 -3.82
C ARG A 344 -18.43 7.78 -2.71
N LEU A 345 -19.40 8.63 -2.97
CA LEU A 345 -20.06 9.34 -1.90
C LEU A 345 -20.89 8.29 -1.13
N ILE A 346 -20.41 7.91 0.06
CA ILE A 346 -21.19 7.07 0.95
C ILE A 346 -22.16 8.00 1.70
N GLU A 347 -23.34 8.18 1.13
CA GLU A 347 -24.42 8.89 1.79
C GLU A 347 -25.01 7.97 2.87
N ARG A 348 -24.64 8.21 4.14
CA ARG A 348 -25.30 7.56 5.27
C ARG A 348 -26.67 8.22 5.46
N ALA A 349 -27.68 7.71 4.78
CA ALA A 349 -29.06 8.05 5.06
C ALA A 349 -29.37 7.71 6.54
N GLY A 350 -29.84 8.71 7.31
CA GLY A 350 -30.16 8.54 8.71
C GLY A 350 -31.19 7.42 8.95
N LYS A 351 -30.97 6.65 10.03
CA LYS A 351 -31.83 5.59 10.61
C LYS A 351 -32.94 5.04 9.70
N GLY A 352 -32.64 3.96 8.99
CA GLY A 352 -33.64 3.00 8.53
C GLY A 352 -33.69 2.69 7.03
N HIS A 353 -32.92 3.40 6.19
CA HIS A 353 -32.90 3.13 4.74
C HIS A 353 -31.49 2.76 4.26
N GLN A 354 -31.44 1.87 3.27
CA GLN A 354 -30.26 1.22 2.72
C GLN A 354 -29.10 2.20 2.46
N LYS A 355 -27.86 1.75 2.71
CA LYS A 355 -26.64 2.45 2.26
C LYS A 355 -26.76 2.66 0.75
N THR A 356 -27.01 3.89 0.32
CA THR A 356 -27.00 4.23 -1.11
C THR A 356 -25.57 4.64 -1.44
N VAL A 357 -24.86 3.76 -2.14
CA VAL A 357 -23.50 4.02 -2.60
C VAL A 357 -23.60 4.63 -3.98
N ARG A 358 -23.32 5.93 -4.13
CA ARG A 358 -23.28 6.59 -5.43
C ARG A 358 -21.84 6.83 -5.85
N THR A 359 -21.45 6.25 -6.98
CA THR A 359 -20.19 6.59 -7.66
C THR A 359 -20.34 7.96 -8.28
N ILE A 360 -19.52 8.95 -7.87
CA ILE A 360 -19.55 10.28 -8.47
C ILE A 360 -18.98 10.17 -9.89
N ARG A 361 -19.82 10.34 -10.90
CA ARG A 361 -19.36 10.57 -12.28
C ARG A 361 -18.96 12.04 -12.39
N LEU A 362 -17.67 12.32 -12.68
CA LEU A 362 -17.25 13.67 -13.04
C LEU A 362 -17.99 14.05 -14.33
N SER A 363 -18.74 15.15 -14.28
CA SER A 363 -19.37 15.72 -15.46
C SER A 363 -18.28 16.14 -16.43
N GLU A 364 -18.37 15.72 -17.70
CA GLU A 364 -17.62 16.38 -18.77
C GLU A 364 -17.88 17.89 -18.67
N THR A 365 -16.81 18.68 -18.71
CA THR A 365 -16.89 20.14 -18.65
C THR A 365 -17.96 20.64 -19.63
N PRO A 366 -19.03 21.32 -19.17
CA PRO A 366 -20.04 21.81 -20.09
C PRO A 366 -19.40 22.87 -20.98
N SER A 367 -19.47 22.65 -22.30
CA SER A 367 -19.22 23.72 -23.27
C SER A 367 -20.20 24.86 -22.97
N VAL A 368 -19.68 26.02 -22.59
CA VAL A 368 -20.49 27.20 -22.30
C VAL A 368 -21.31 27.55 -23.54
N SER A 369 -22.63 27.40 -23.45
CA SER A 369 -23.58 28.12 -24.28
C SER A 369 -24.49 28.90 -23.34
N PRO A 370 -24.66 30.22 -23.56
CA PRO A 370 -25.36 31.07 -22.61
C PRO A 370 -26.85 30.90 -22.81
N ASN A 371 -27.58 30.43 -21.79
CA ASN A 371 -28.93 30.92 -21.57
C ASN A 371 -29.35 30.71 -20.11
N MET A 372 -29.72 31.84 -19.49
CA MET A 372 -30.27 31.89 -18.15
C MET A 372 -31.64 31.20 -18.09
N ASN A 373 -31.90 30.48 -17.00
CA ASN A 373 -33.09 30.77 -16.20
C ASN A 373 -32.98 30.15 -14.80
N VAL A 374 -33.28 30.99 -13.82
CA VAL A 374 -33.27 30.73 -12.38
C VAL A 374 -34.66 30.23 -11.98
N THR A 375 -34.73 29.13 -11.21
CA THR A 375 -35.87 28.92 -10.29
C THR A 375 -35.53 27.99 -9.11
N THR A 376 -35.42 28.65 -7.97
CA THR A 376 -35.75 28.29 -6.57
C THR A 376 -36.33 26.90 -6.23
N ALA A 377 -35.70 26.27 -5.23
CA ALA A 377 -36.20 25.12 -4.46
C ALA A 377 -37.32 25.49 -3.45
N PRO A 378 -38.02 24.47 -2.89
CA PRO A 378 -38.42 24.55 -1.49
C PRO A 378 -38.09 23.30 -0.65
N LEU A 379 -37.75 23.59 0.61
CA LEU A 379 -37.67 22.68 1.78
C LEU A 379 -39.03 22.03 2.10
N ASN A 380 -39.00 20.84 2.73
CA ASN A 380 -39.93 20.50 3.84
C ASN A 380 -39.48 19.30 4.71
N SER A 381 -39.01 19.63 5.93
CA SER A 381 -39.54 19.26 7.26
C SER A 381 -40.27 17.90 7.51
N PHE A 382 -39.68 17.10 8.44
CA PHE A 382 -40.25 16.28 9.54
C PHE A 382 -41.41 15.28 9.24
N ASN A 383 -41.48 14.06 9.77
CA ASN A 383 -41.43 13.65 11.20
C ASN A 383 -41.51 12.11 11.33
N SER A 384 -40.97 11.57 12.43
CA SER A 384 -40.97 10.13 12.79
C SER A 384 -42.10 9.76 13.75
N GLN A 385 -42.71 8.58 13.62
CA GLN A 385 -43.33 7.84 14.73
C GLN A 385 -43.24 6.33 14.46
N GLY A 386 -42.78 5.58 15.47
CA GLY A 386 -42.45 4.16 15.37
C GLY A 386 -43.53 3.22 15.89
N GLN A 387 -43.29 1.92 15.71
CA GLN A 387 -43.96 0.88 16.47
C GLN A 387 -43.09 -0.38 16.54
N VAL A 388 -43.02 -0.94 17.75
CA VAL A 388 -42.28 -2.15 18.12
C VAL A 388 -43.23 -3.34 18.06
N GLY A 389 -42.78 -4.47 17.52
CA GLY A 389 -43.45 -5.77 17.60
C GLY A 389 -42.42 -6.89 17.75
N LEU A 390 -42.55 -7.67 18.82
CA LEU A 390 -41.78 -8.88 19.10
C LEU A 390 -42.46 -10.12 18.47
N SER A 391 -41.62 -11.12 18.19
CA SER A 391 -41.77 -12.60 18.31
C SER A 391 -41.75 -13.41 17.01
N ASP A 392 -40.70 -14.23 16.79
CA ASP A 392 -40.80 -15.70 16.93
C ASP A 392 -39.47 -16.44 16.65
N MET A 393 -39.27 -17.54 17.37
CA MET A 393 -38.17 -18.52 17.23
C MET A 393 -38.55 -19.62 16.23
N ALA A 394 -37.61 -20.03 15.36
CA ALA A 394 -37.54 -21.40 14.84
C ALA A 394 -36.12 -21.78 14.37
N ASN A 395 -35.68 -22.97 14.79
CA ASN A 395 -34.41 -23.63 14.47
C ASN A 395 -34.31 -24.08 13.00
N SER A 396 -33.10 -24.03 12.42
CA SER A 396 -32.60 -25.05 11.48
C SER A 396 -31.07 -24.97 11.29
N ASN A 397 -30.47 -26.14 11.04
CA ASN A 397 -29.04 -26.52 11.07
C ASN A 397 -28.05 -25.65 10.27
N PRO A 398 -26.74 -25.64 10.63
CA PRO A 398 -25.73 -24.87 9.90
C PRO A 398 -25.28 -25.61 8.64
N SER A 399 -25.76 -25.16 7.49
CA SER A 399 -25.06 -25.33 6.21
C SER A 399 -23.90 -24.34 6.12
N LEU A 400 -22.79 -24.79 5.54
CA LEU A 400 -21.57 -24.01 5.29
C LEU A 400 -21.90 -22.65 4.65
N PRO A 401 -21.34 -21.51 5.12
CA PRO A 401 -21.69 -20.24 4.53
C PRO A 401 -21.00 -20.09 3.17
N VAL A 402 -21.84 -20.04 2.13
CA VAL A 402 -21.51 -19.42 0.85
C VAL A 402 -21.04 -17.99 1.14
N VAL A 403 -19.80 -17.68 0.78
CA VAL A 403 -19.21 -16.36 1.04
C VAL A 403 -19.83 -15.35 0.08
N ASN A 404 -20.40 -14.29 0.64
CA ASN A 404 -21.03 -13.19 -0.08
C ASN A 404 -19.99 -12.43 -0.94
N LEU A 405 -20.27 -12.30 -2.24
CA LEU A 405 -19.48 -11.61 -3.26
C LEU A 405 -19.12 -10.17 -2.84
N ASP A 406 -20.02 -9.52 -2.08
CA ASP A 406 -19.90 -8.13 -1.61
C ASP A 406 -18.65 -7.86 -0.74
N SER A 407 -18.20 -8.85 0.04
CA SER A 407 -17.06 -8.66 0.97
C SER A 407 -15.71 -8.59 0.24
N THR A 408 -15.62 -9.11 -0.98
CA THR A 408 -14.41 -9.04 -1.81
C THR A 408 -14.22 -7.63 -2.36
N ASN A 409 -15.34 -6.95 -2.66
CA ASN A 409 -15.38 -5.61 -3.23
C ASN A 409 -14.94 -4.57 -2.18
N GLU A 410 -15.48 -4.63 -0.95
CA GLU A 410 -15.16 -3.69 0.15
C GLU A 410 -13.66 -3.58 0.47
N LEU A 411 -12.89 -4.67 0.37
CA LEU A 411 -11.46 -4.65 0.70
C LEU A 411 -10.58 -4.10 -0.44
N LEU A 412 -11.01 -4.30 -1.68
CA LEU A 412 -10.40 -3.67 -2.85
C LEU A 412 -10.59 -2.15 -2.80
N HIS A 413 -11.77 -1.70 -2.38
CA HIS A 413 -12.06 -0.30 -2.07
C HIS A 413 -11.07 0.26 -1.04
N ASP A 414 -10.90 -0.40 0.11
CA ASP A 414 -9.95 0.06 1.14
C ASP A 414 -8.49 0.07 0.65
N PHE A 415 -8.11 -0.84 -0.26
CA PHE A 415 -6.75 -0.89 -0.78
C PHE A 415 -6.44 0.23 -1.78
N TRP A 416 -7.45 0.68 -2.53
CA TRP A 416 -7.35 1.73 -3.54
C TRP A 416 -7.91 3.08 -3.08
N ASP A 417 -8.09 3.27 -1.76
CA ASP A 417 -8.75 4.44 -1.15
C ASP A 417 -8.29 5.77 -1.82
N PRO A 418 -9.23 6.65 -2.19
CA PRO A 418 -9.19 7.35 -3.48
C PRO A 418 -8.66 8.78 -3.44
N VAL A 419 -7.99 9.22 -2.37
CA VAL A 419 -7.31 10.53 -2.35
C VAL A 419 -6.30 10.65 -3.51
N LEU A 420 -5.80 9.51 -4.01
CA LEU A 420 -4.81 9.43 -5.08
C LEU A 420 -5.38 9.25 -6.50
N LEU A 421 -6.64 8.86 -6.67
CA LEU A 421 -7.14 8.34 -7.96
C LEU A 421 -8.30 9.11 -8.59
N GLN A 422 -9.05 9.94 -7.86
CA GLN A 422 -10.12 10.75 -8.45
C GLN A 422 -9.60 11.67 -9.55
N ASP A 423 -8.39 12.18 -9.34
CA ASP A 423 -7.71 13.08 -10.23
C ASP A 423 -6.67 12.33 -11.06
N VAL A 424 -6.94 11.13 -11.58
CA VAL A 424 -6.07 10.49 -12.59
C VAL A 424 -6.70 10.49 -13.99
N PHE A 425 -8.03 10.60 -14.08
CA PHE A 425 -8.82 10.35 -15.30
C PHE A 425 -9.37 11.62 -15.98
N GLY A 426 -8.80 12.78 -15.66
CA GLY A 426 -9.12 14.05 -16.34
C GLY A 426 -8.25 14.23 -17.60
N PRO A 427 -8.75 14.89 -18.66
CA PRO A 427 -8.02 15.07 -19.91
C PRO A 427 -6.67 15.74 -19.66
N SER A 428 -5.61 15.14 -20.19
CA SER A 428 -4.23 15.64 -20.13
C SER A 428 -4.15 17.01 -20.84
N GLN A 429 -3.59 18.03 -20.17
CA GLN A 429 -3.29 19.33 -20.80
C GLN A 429 -2.02 19.29 -21.67
N ASP A 430 -1.51 18.12 -22.04
CA ASP A 430 -0.23 17.97 -22.73
C ASP A 430 -0.33 17.95 -24.26
N HIS A 431 -1.34 18.62 -24.83
CA HIS A 431 -1.40 18.88 -26.26
C HIS A 431 -1.63 20.36 -26.57
N GLN A 432 -0.66 20.90 -27.31
CA GLN A 432 -0.63 22.17 -28.05
C GLN A 432 -0.29 23.44 -27.25
N SER A 433 1.00 23.76 -27.23
CA SER A 433 1.46 25.13 -27.43
C SER A 433 2.29 25.19 -28.70
N SER A 434 1.59 25.26 -29.83
CA SER A 434 2.13 25.73 -31.11
C SER A 434 1.13 26.74 -31.67
N TYR A 435 1.65 27.93 -32.03
CA TYR A 435 0.96 29.13 -32.54
C TYR A 435 0.22 29.92 -31.44
N PHE A 436 0.48 31.20 -31.15
CA PHE A 436 1.10 32.32 -31.88
C PHE A 436 2.08 33.10 -30.99
#